data_AF-A0AAJ5V967-F1
#
_entry.id   AF-A0AAJ5V967-F1
#
_cell.length_a   1.000
_cell.length_b   1.000
_cell.length_c   1.000
_cell.angle_alpha   90.00
_cell.angle_beta   90.00
_cell.angle_gamma   90.00
#
_symmetry.space_group_name_H-M   'P 1'
#
loop_
_entity.id
_entity.type
_entity.pdbx_description
1 polymer ?
#
loop_
_entity_poly.entity_id
_entity_poly.type
_entity_poly.pdbx_seq_one_letter_code
_entity_poly.pdbx_strand_id
1 'polypeptide(L)'
;MARRPAPPSASPGPQTPRPAGTMKSKKPATPAASSSAPRSSSRSRGEAPRVDVREWASGIRLSAFSVIMLSLVVLGAWVLVPTLGTFIDQRQKIAALEASVKVSEDQIASLVAERERWNDPVYITTQARERLYYVKPGEVVYLIDNDLDPAALPREQEPVSDTIVEKPTDWMPQLLRTIVSTGLSDTAAVAP
;
A
#
# COMPACT_ATOMS: atom_id res chain seq x y z
N MET A 1 -44.16 -15.41 7.84
CA MET A 1 -44.02 -15.08 6.40
C MET A 1 -42.63 -14.48 6.19
N ALA A 2 -41.62 -15.30 5.87
CA ALA A 2 -40.24 -14.86 5.65
C ALA A 2 -39.91 -14.99 4.16
N ARG A 3 -39.67 -13.87 3.47
CA ARG A 3 -39.28 -13.86 2.05
C ARG A 3 -37.76 -13.95 1.96
N ARG A 4 -37.30 -14.99 1.27
CA ARG A 4 -35.90 -15.27 0.90
C ARG A 4 -35.59 -14.49 -0.39
N PRO A 5 -34.56 -13.64 -0.45
CA PRO A 5 -34.09 -13.11 -1.73
C PRO A 5 -33.18 -14.13 -2.43
N ALA A 6 -33.38 -14.27 -3.74
CA ALA A 6 -32.64 -15.15 -4.64
C ALA A 6 -31.29 -14.54 -5.08
N PRO A 7 -30.29 -15.35 -5.49
CA PRO A 7 -29.04 -14.84 -6.04
C PRO A 7 -29.18 -14.47 -7.53
N PRO A 8 -28.51 -13.40 -8.03
CA PRO A 8 -28.37 -13.16 -9.45
C PRO A 8 -27.22 -13.99 -10.05
N SER A 9 -27.55 -14.86 -11.01
CA SER A 9 -26.57 -15.60 -11.82
C SER A 9 -25.97 -14.73 -12.93
N ALA A 10 -24.64 -14.64 -12.91
CA ALA A 10 -23.66 -14.57 -13.99
C ALA A 10 -24.07 -14.05 -15.39
N SER A 11 -23.49 -12.92 -15.80
CA SER A 11 -23.29 -12.55 -17.22
C SER A 11 -21.91 -13.00 -17.71
N PRO A 12 -21.76 -13.39 -19.00
CA PRO A 12 -20.50 -13.88 -19.55
C PRO A 12 -19.56 -12.74 -19.96
N GLY A 13 -18.26 -12.93 -19.73
CA GLY A 13 -17.22 -11.92 -19.91
C GLY A 13 -16.89 -11.52 -21.37
N PRO A 14 -16.23 -10.37 -21.56
CA PRO A 14 -15.78 -9.91 -22.87
C PRO A 14 -14.47 -10.57 -23.31
N GLN A 15 -14.45 -11.05 -24.56
CA GLN A 15 -13.27 -11.60 -25.23
C GLN A 15 -12.37 -10.49 -25.75
N THR A 16 -11.08 -10.54 -25.41
CA THR A 16 -9.99 -9.76 -26.00
C THR A 16 -9.56 -10.30 -27.36
N PRO A 17 -9.34 -9.45 -28.39
CA PRO A 17 -8.57 -9.83 -29.55
C PRO A 17 -7.08 -9.50 -29.42
N ARG A 18 -6.28 -10.53 -29.71
CA ARG A 18 -4.84 -10.63 -29.94
C ARG A 18 -4.31 -9.64 -31.00
N PRO A 19 -3.14 -8.99 -30.81
CA PRO A 19 -2.46 -8.29 -31.91
C PRO A 19 -1.56 -9.26 -32.69
N ALA A 20 -1.73 -9.28 -34.00
CA ALA A 20 -0.80 -9.90 -34.96
C ALA A 20 0.28 -8.87 -35.33
N GLY A 21 1.53 -9.28 -35.22
CA GLY A 21 2.68 -8.48 -35.65
C GLY A 21 2.70 -8.31 -37.17
N THR A 22 3.21 -7.17 -37.61
CA THR A 22 3.83 -7.04 -38.93
C THR A 22 4.98 -6.05 -38.83
N MET A 23 6.17 -6.60 -39.05
CA MET A 23 7.41 -5.89 -39.25
C MET A 23 7.33 -5.01 -40.50
N LYS A 24 7.84 -3.78 -40.43
CA LYS A 24 8.38 -3.13 -41.63
C LYS A 24 9.54 -2.22 -41.31
N SER A 25 10.72 -2.76 -41.59
CA SER A 25 11.99 -2.06 -41.66
C SER A 25 11.99 -1.05 -42.82
N LYS A 26 12.48 0.17 -42.61
CA LYS A 26 13.23 0.88 -43.66
C LYS A 26 14.27 1.83 -43.06
N LYS A 27 15.48 1.65 -43.60
CA LYS A 27 16.81 2.21 -43.29
C LYS A 27 16.89 3.74 -43.10
N PRO A 28 17.90 4.20 -42.36
CA PRO A 28 18.28 5.61 -42.27
C PRO A 28 19.24 6.00 -43.41
N ALA A 29 19.28 7.30 -43.74
CA ALA A 29 20.36 7.90 -44.49
C ALA A 29 20.68 9.28 -43.90
N THR A 30 21.97 9.48 -43.63
CA THR A 30 22.67 10.74 -43.30
C THR A 30 23.96 10.72 -44.14
N PRO A 31 24.77 11.79 -44.18
CA PRO A 31 24.53 13.22 -44.36
C PRO A 31 25.20 13.73 -45.66
N ALA A 32 24.91 14.94 -46.12
CA ALA A 32 25.82 15.63 -47.05
C ALA A 32 25.81 17.13 -46.79
N ALA A 33 27.01 17.63 -46.50
CA ALA A 33 27.33 19.00 -46.18
C ALA A 33 27.30 19.91 -47.42
N SER A 34 26.94 21.17 -47.23
CA SER A 34 27.63 22.27 -47.90
C SER A 34 27.68 23.47 -46.96
N SER A 35 28.90 23.92 -46.79
CA SER A 35 29.39 25.03 -45.99
C SER A 35 29.08 26.37 -46.65
N SER A 36 28.65 27.34 -45.86
CA SER A 36 29.07 28.74 -45.97
C SER A 36 28.63 29.52 -44.73
N ALA A 37 29.61 30.06 -44.03
CA ALA A 37 29.48 31.10 -43.02
C ALA A 37 30.64 32.10 -43.26
N PRO A 38 30.67 33.31 -42.67
CA PRO A 38 29.61 34.01 -41.94
C PRO A 38 29.41 35.45 -42.43
N ARG A 39 28.30 36.11 -42.05
CA ARG A 39 28.36 37.54 -41.72
C ARG A 39 27.39 37.83 -40.58
N SER A 40 27.96 38.43 -39.56
CA SER A 40 27.37 38.84 -38.30
C SER A 40 26.25 39.86 -38.49
N SER A 41 25.12 39.63 -37.84
CA SER A 41 24.30 40.71 -37.32
C SER A 41 23.54 40.25 -36.09
N SER A 42 23.89 40.89 -34.97
CA SER A 42 23.06 41.21 -33.82
C SER A 42 22.25 40.08 -33.16
N ARG A 43 22.70 39.73 -31.96
CA ARG A 43 21.88 39.19 -30.88
C ARG A 43 20.59 40.01 -30.73
N SER A 44 19.45 39.47 -31.17
CA SER A 44 18.16 39.85 -30.61
C SER A 44 17.90 38.94 -29.41
N ARG A 45 17.79 39.60 -28.27
CA ARG A 45 17.41 39.05 -26.98
C ARG A 45 16.09 38.31 -27.11
N GLY A 46 16.03 37.12 -26.52
CA GLY A 46 14.85 36.26 -26.54
C GLY A 46 13.63 36.99 -26.01
N GLU A 47 12.70 37.26 -26.93
CA GLU A 47 11.35 37.63 -26.62
C GLU A 47 10.53 36.35 -26.79
N ALA A 48 10.09 35.77 -25.67
CA ALA A 48 9.10 34.70 -25.72
C ALA A 48 7.90 35.22 -26.55
N PRO A 49 7.33 34.42 -27.46
CA PRO A 49 6.20 34.87 -28.27
C PRO A 49 5.04 35.09 -27.32
N ARG A 50 4.86 36.33 -26.86
CA ARG A 50 3.65 36.74 -26.19
C ARG A 50 2.62 36.79 -27.30
N VAL A 51 1.75 35.79 -27.33
CA VAL A 51 0.60 35.79 -28.23
C VAL A 51 -0.23 37.00 -27.82
N ASP A 52 -0.11 38.08 -28.60
CA ASP A 52 -0.75 39.34 -28.31
C ASP A 52 -2.24 39.19 -28.67
N VAL A 53 -3.02 38.74 -27.68
CA VAL A 53 -4.45 38.43 -27.82
C VAL A 53 -5.22 39.65 -28.34
N ARG A 54 -4.72 40.85 -28.05
CA ARG A 54 -5.29 42.12 -28.48
C ARG A 54 -5.08 42.37 -29.99
N GLU A 55 -3.95 41.96 -30.55
CA GLU A 55 -3.66 42.12 -31.97
C GLU A 55 -4.45 41.10 -32.80
N TRP A 56 -4.54 39.84 -32.34
CA TRP A 56 -5.44 38.83 -32.92
C TRP A 56 -6.92 39.26 -32.85
N ALA A 57 -7.35 39.84 -31.73
CA ALA A 57 -8.71 40.34 -31.57
C ALA A 57 -9.02 41.57 -32.42
N SER A 58 -8.01 42.41 -32.73
CA SER A 58 -8.18 43.63 -33.54
C SER A 58 -8.32 43.37 -35.05
N GLY A 59 -7.88 42.21 -35.53
CA GLY A 59 -8.09 41.74 -36.91
C GLY A 59 -9.48 41.14 -37.14
N ILE A 60 -10.28 40.96 -36.08
CA ILE A 60 -11.66 40.50 -36.15
C ILE A 60 -12.51 41.67 -36.65
N ARG A 61 -12.54 41.84 -37.97
CA ARG A 61 -13.64 42.55 -38.61
C ARG A 61 -14.91 41.90 -38.05
N LEU A 62 -15.77 42.67 -37.38
CA LEU A 62 -17.07 42.26 -36.82
C LEU A 62 -18.03 41.82 -37.94
N SER A 63 -17.63 40.78 -38.66
CA SER A 63 -18.41 40.06 -39.64
C SER A 63 -19.31 39.12 -38.85
N ALA A 64 -20.58 39.03 -39.29
CA ALA A 64 -21.54 38.06 -38.75
C ALA A 64 -20.94 36.64 -38.68
N PHE A 65 -20.04 36.30 -39.60
CA PHE A 65 -19.31 35.03 -39.60
C PHE A 65 -18.46 34.81 -38.33
N SER A 66 -17.72 35.82 -37.86
CA SER A 66 -16.91 35.69 -36.65
C SER A 66 -17.77 35.55 -35.40
N VAL A 67 -18.93 36.21 -35.36
CA VAL A 67 -19.91 36.07 -34.28
C VAL A 67 -20.48 34.66 -34.25
N ILE A 68 -20.82 34.10 -35.42
CA ILE A 68 -21.31 32.72 -35.56
C ILE A 68 -20.23 31.71 -35.13
N MET A 69 -18.98 31.91 -35.54
CA MET A 69 -17.87 31.01 -35.21
C MET A 69 -17.58 31.00 -33.70
N LEU A 70 -17.55 32.20 -33.08
CA LEU A 70 -17.40 32.33 -31.63
C LEU A 70 -18.60 31.73 -30.87
N SER A 71 -19.82 31.94 -31.37
CA SER A 71 -21.04 31.30 -30.86
C SER A 71 -20.94 29.77 -30.86
N LEU A 72 -20.50 29.16 -31.98
CA LEU A 72 -20.33 27.71 -32.07
C LEU A 72 -19.30 27.18 -31.07
N VAL A 73 -18.16 27.88 -30.90
CA VAL A 73 -17.13 27.48 -29.93
C VAL A 73 -17.68 27.54 -28.51
N VAL A 74 -18.39 28.60 -28.16
CA VAL A 74 -18.99 28.76 -26.82
C VAL A 74 -20.07 27.69 -26.59
N LEU A 75 -20.95 27.44 -27.56
CA LEU A 75 -21.96 26.37 -27.47
C LEU A 75 -21.30 25.00 -27.31
N GLY A 76 -20.28 24.71 -28.12
CA GLY A 76 -19.54 23.46 -28.07
C GLY A 76 -18.86 23.26 -26.73
N ALA A 77 -18.21 24.29 -26.20
CA ALA A 77 -17.59 24.26 -24.88
C ALA A 77 -18.63 24.09 -23.77
N TRP A 78 -19.77 24.78 -23.85
CA TRP A 78 -20.88 24.64 -22.90
C TRP A 78 -21.38 23.19 -22.82
N VAL A 79 -21.53 22.52 -23.96
CA VAL A 79 -21.99 21.13 -24.00
C VAL A 79 -20.90 20.16 -23.51
N LEU A 80 -19.64 20.42 -23.82
CA LEU A 80 -18.55 19.49 -23.55
C LEU A 80 -18.05 19.55 -22.09
N VAL A 81 -17.98 20.74 -21.48
CA VAL A 81 -17.47 20.91 -20.11
C VAL A 81 -18.18 20.03 -19.06
N PRO A 82 -19.53 19.92 -19.03
CA PRO A 82 -20.24 19.02 -18.12
C PRO A 82 -19.87 17.54 -18.30
N THR A 83 -19.54 17.12 -19.53
CA THR A 83 -19.22 15.71 -19.83
C THR A 83 -17.85 15.28 -19.31
N LEU A 84 -16.88 16.19 -19.27
CA LEU A 84 -15.54 15.92 -18.73
C LEU A 84 -15.57 15.74 -17.21
N GLY A 85 -16.32 16.59 -16.49
CA GLY A 85 -16.47 16.48 -15.03
C GLY A 85 -17.15 15.17 -14.61
N THR A 86 -18.23 14.80 -15.29
CA THR A 86 -18.97 13.57 -14.98
C THR A 86 -18.17 12.29 -15.24
N PHE A 87 -17.29 12.27 -16.24
CA PHE A 87 -16.42 11.12 -16.51
C PHE A 87 -15.38 10.88 -15.40
N ILE A 88 -14.79 11.95 -14.87
CA ILE A 88 -13.83 11.86 -13.75
C ILE A 88 -14.56 11.41 -12.47
N ASP A 89 -15.73 11.98 -12.18
CA ASP A 89 -16.57 11.57 -11.04
C ASP A 89 -16.99 10.10 -11.14
N GLN A 90 -17.36 9.63 -12.33
CA GLN A 90 -17.71 8.22 -12.55
C GLN A 90 -16.53 7.29 -12.25
N ARG A 91 -15.31 7.65 -12.69
CA ARG A 91 -14.10 6.88 -12.40
C ARG A 91 -13.80 6.81 -10.91
N GLN A 92 -13.94 7.93 -10.20
CA GLN A 92 -13.77 7.96 -8.75
C GLN A 92 -14.83 7.14 -8.02
N LYS A 93 -16.10 7.23 -8.46
CA LYS A 93 -17.19 6.41 -7.90
C LYS A 93 -16.93 4.93 -8.11
N ILE A 94 -16.52 4.50 -9.30
CA ILE A 94 -16.18 3.09 -9.56
C ILE A 94 -15.06 2.63 -8.65
N ALA A 95 -13.96 3.38 -8.55
CA ALA A 95 -12.84 3.03 -7.67
C ALA A 95 -13.26 2.96 -6.19
N ALA A 96 -14.10 3.88 -5.73
CA ALA A 96 -14.62 3.88 -4.36
C ALA A 96 -15.55 2.69 -4.10
N LEU A 97 -16.42 2.35 -5.06
CA LEU A 97 -17.32 1.19 -4.95
C LEU A 97 -16.52 -0.12 -4.94
N GLU A 98 -15.54 -0.28 -5.83
CA GLU A 98 -14.65 -1.45 -5.85
C GLU A 98 -13.89 -1.60 -4.54
N ALA A 99 -13.38 -0.50 -3.99
CA ALA A 99 -12.74 -0.51 -2.66
C ALA A 99 -13.72 -0.94 -1.56
N SER A 100 -14.97 -0.45 -1.60
CA SER A 100 -16.00 -0.83 -0.60
C SER A 100 -16.39 -2.30 -0.68
N VAL A 101 -16.45 -2.87 -1.89
CA VAL A 101 -16.72 -4.30 -2.10
C VAL A 101 -15.56 -5.12 -1.53
N LYS A 102 -14.32 -4.76 -1.86
CA LYS A 102 -13.13 -5.44 -1.33
C LYS A 102 -13.08 -5.45 0.20
N VAL A 103 -13.34 -4.31 0.84
CA VAL A 103 -13.38 -4.21 2.31
C VAL A 103 -14.48 -5.10 2.89
N SER A 104 -15.65 -5.15 2.25
CA SER A 104 -16.76 -6.00 2.69
C SER A 104 -16.43 -7.49 2.53
N GLU A 105 -15.79 -7.87 1.43
CA GLU A 105 -15.32 -9.24 1.19
C GLU A 105 -14.27 -9.66 2.23
N ASP A 106 -13.31 -8.80 2.54
CA ASP A 106 -12.30 -9.06 3.56
C ASP A 106 -12.92 -9.24 4.96
N GLN A 107 -13.93 -8.41 5.31
CA GLN A 107 -14.68 -8.55 6.56
C GLN A 107 -15.48 -9.86 6.62
N ILE A 108 -16.12 -10.24 5.51
CA ILE A 108 -16.84 -11.52 5.44
C ILE A 108 -15.85 -12.68 5.62
N ALA A 109 -14.69 -12.63 4.96
CA ALA A 109 -13.67 -13.65 5.10
C ALA A 109 -13.16 -13.77 6.55
N SER A 110 -12.91 -12.64 7.23
CA SER A 110 -12.51 -12.66 8.64
C SER A 110 -13.60 -13.21 9.55
N LEU A 111 -14.86 -12.83 9.34
CA LEU A 111 -15.99 -13.31 10.13
C LEU A 111 -16.25 -14.80 9.91
N VAL A 112 -16.06 -15.31 8.69
CA VAL A 112 -16.17 -16.74 8.38
C VAL A 112 -15.04 -17.52 9.05
N ALA A 113 -13.80 -17.02 8.98
CA ALA A 113 -12.67 -17.64 9.65
C ALA A 113 -12.85 -17.66 11.18
N GLU A 114 -13.35 -16.58 11.74
CA GLU A 114 -13.68 -16.51 13.16
C GLU A 114 -14.78 -17.50 13.52
N ARG A 115 -15.90 -17.51 12.78
CA ARG A 115 -16.99 -18.48 12.98
C ARG A 115 -16.49 -19.92 12.94
N GLU A 116 -15.59 -20.24 12.03
CA GLU A 116 -15.03 -21.59 11.92
C GLU A 116 -14.17 -21.96 13.15
N ARG A 117 -13.41 -21.00 13.70
CA ARG A 117 -12.70 -21.20 14.97
C ARG A 117 -13.67 -21.41 16.14
N TRP A 118 -14.76 -20.64 16.21
CA TRP A 118 -15.79 -20.81 17.23
C TRP A 118 -16.57 -22.13 17.10
N ASN A 119 -16.58 -22.78 15.93
CA ASN A 119 -17.18 -24.11 15.77
C ASN A 119 -16.33 -25.24 16.37
N ASP A 120 -15.05 -25.00 16.66
CA ASP A 120 -14.17 -26.00 17.27
C ASP A 120 -14.47 -26.10 18.79
N PRO A 121 -14.92 -27.25 19.30
CA PRO A 121 -15.19 -27.43 20.73
C PRO A 121 -13.95 -27.19 21.60
N VAL A 122 -12.74 -27.49 21.10
CA VAL A 122 -11.51 -27.24 21.84
C VAL A 122 -11.31 -25.75 22.06
N TYR A 123 -11.47 -24.95 21.00
CA TYR A 123 -11.36 -23.49 21.06
C TYR A 123 -12.35 -22.87 22.05
N ILE A 124 -13.62 -23.31 22.02
CA ILE A 124 -14.64 -22.85 22.98
C ILE A 124 -14.21 -23.18 24.42
N THR A 125 -13.76 -24.40 24.70
CA THR A 125 -13.39 -24.80 26.06
C THR A 125 -12.19 -24.02 26.59
N THR A 126 -11.21 -23.71 25.75
CA THR A 126 -10.06 -22.89 26.12
C THR A 126 -10.48 -21.44 26.40
N GLN A 127 -11.27 -20.82 25.51
CA GLN A 127 -11.76 -19.45 25.70
C GLN A 127 -12.65 -19.31 26.94
N ALA A 128 -13.52 -20.29 27.18
CA ALA A 128 -14.37 -20.33 28.36
C ALA A 128 -13.57 -20.46 29.66
N ARG A 129 -12.48 -21.25 29.66
CA ARG A 129 -11.60 -21.39 30.82
C ARG A 129 -10.78 -20.13 31.07
N GLU A 130 -10.18 -19.54 30.03
CA GLU A 130 -9.32 -18.36 30.15
C GLU A 130 -10.10 -17.11 30.55
N ARG A 131 -11.29 -16.89 29.98
CA ARG A 131 -12.07 -15.66 30.21
C ARG A 131 -13.13 -15.76 31.29
N LEU A 132 -13.77 -16.92 31.41
CA LEU A 132 -14.94 -17.11 32.27
C LEU A 132 -14.67 -18.10 33.42
N TYR A 133 -13.45 -18.65 33.52
CA TYR A 133 -13.06 -19.64 34.52
C TYR A 133 -13.98 -20.87 34.55
N TYR A 134 -14.60 -21.20 33.42
CA TYR A 134 -15.43 -22.41 33.32
C TYR A 134 -14.56 -23.67 33.25
N VAL A 135 -15.08 -24.74 33.85
CA VAL A 135 -14.44 -26.06 33.89
C VAL A 135 -15.41 -27.17 33.55
N LYS A 136 -14.86 -28.30 33.13
CA LYS A 136 -15.66 -29.51 32.91
C LYS A 136 -16.11 -30.07 34.26
N PRO A 137 -17.28 -30.71 34.35
CA PRO A 137 -17.70 -31.38 35.58
C PRO A 137 -16.63 -32.40 35.99
N GLY A 138 -16.12 -32.28 37.22
CA GLY A 138 -15.07 -33.14 37.78
C GLY A 138 -13.64 -32.57 37.75
N GLU A 139 -13.40 -31.41 37.12
CA GLU A 139 -12.11 -30.69 37.25
C GLU A 139 -12.09 -29.81 38.50
N VAL A 140 -10.94 -29.75 39.18
CA VAL A 140 -10.70 -28.89 40.36
C VAL A 140 -9.83 -27.71 39.94
N VAL A 141 -10.34 -26.47 40.12
CA VAL A 141 -9.60 -25.24 39.83
C VAL A 141 -8.83 -24.80 41.07
N TYR A 142 -7.52 -24.58 40.93
CA TYR A 142 -6.71 -23.92 41.95
C TYR A 142 -6.51 -22.46 41.55
N LEU A 143 -7.09 -21.52 42.31
CA LEU A 143 -6.69 -20.12 42.25
C LEU A 143 -5.50 -19.94 43.19
N ILE A 144 -4.35 -19.57 42.64
CA ILE A 144 -3.20 -19.16 43.44
C ILE A 144 -3.40 -17.67 43.73
N ASP A 145 -3.95 -17.37 44.91
CA ASP A 145 -3.87 -16.03 45.47
C ASP A 145 -2.49 -15.88 46.10
N ASN A 146 -1.67 -14.97 45.57
CA ASN A 146 -0.33 -14.72 46.11
C ASN A 146 -0.44 -13.81 47.34
N ASP A 147 -1.01 -14.33 48.42
CA ASP A 147 -1.00 -13.69 49.75
C ASP A 147 0.36 -13.90 50.44
N LEU A 148 1.44 -13.63 49.70
CA LEU A 148 2.78 -13.59 50.25
C LEU A 148 3.08 -12.15 50.68
N ASP A 149 3.75 -12.01 51.83
CA ASP A 149 4.34 -10.74 52.24
C ASP A 149 5.15 -10.17 51.06
N PRO A 150 4.95 -8.89 50.66
CA PRO A 150 5.71 -8.28 49.58
C PRO A 150 7.23 -8.37 49.76
N ALA A 151 7.71 -8.57 51.00
CA ALA A 151 9.13 -8.84 51.29
C ALA A 151 9.59 -10.26 50.90
N ALA A 152 8.69 -11.23 50.76
CA ALA A 152 8.94 -12.62 50.38
C ALA A 152 8.72 -12.89 48.88
N LEU A 153 8.12 -11.95 48.15
CA LEU A 153 8.01 -12.03 46.70
C LEU A 153 9.42 -11.91 46.07
N PRO A 154 9.79 -12.78 45.11
CA PRO A 154 10.96 -12.54 44.28
C PRO A 154 10.82 -11.15 43.67
N ARG A 155 11.87 -10.31 43.75
CA ARG A 155 11.85 -8.98 43.13
C ARG A 155 11.42 -9.14 41.68
N GLU A 156 10.27 -8.55 41.33
CA GLU A 156 9.83 -8.45 39.94
C GLU A 156 11.00 -7.89 39.13
N GLN A 157 11.28 -8.51 37.99
CA GLN A 157 12.33 -8.08 37.09
C GLN A 157 12.07 -6.60 36.80
N GLU A 158 13.00 -5.74 37.23
CA GLU A 158 12.88 -4.30 37.01
C GLU A 158 12.52 -4.04 35.54
N PRO A 159 11.67 -3.04 35.26
CA PRO A 159 11.24 -2.74 33.90
C PRO A 159 12.47 -2.64 33.01
N VAL A 160 12.51 -3.51 31.99
CA VAL A 160 13.60 -3.58 31.01
C VAL A 160 13.78 -2.17 30.48
N SER A 161 14.89 -1.54 30.82
CA SER A 161 15.16 -0.17 30.42
C SER A 161 15.25 -0.12 28.89
N ASP A 162 14.54 0.81 28.25
CA ASP A 162 14.62 1.08 26.80
C ASP A 162 16.03 1.52 26.36
N THR A 163 16.91 1.77 27.32
CA THR A 163 18.33 1.99 27.08
C THR A 163 19.02 0.64 26.94
N ILE A 164 19.32 0.27 25.70
CA ILE A 164 20.18 -0.87 25.40
C ILE A 164 21.56 -0.58 26.00
N VAL A 165 21.84 -1.17 27.16
CA VAL A 165 23.21 -1.23 27.70
C VAL A 165 23.92 -2.29 26.88
N GLU A 166 24.55 -1.85 25.80
CA GLU A 166 25.44 -2.68 24.99
C GLU A 166 26.63 -3.05 25.88
N LYS A 167 26.50 -4.16 26.62
CA LYS A 167 27.66 -4.77 27.27
C LYS A 167 28.55 -5.23 26.13
N PRO A 168 29.78 -4.70 25.98
CA PRO A 168 30.73 -5.21 25.00
C PRO A 168 30.99 -6.66 25.37
N THR A 169 30.23 -7.56 24.75
CA THR A 169 30.39 -8.99 24.89
C THR A 169 31.55 -9.33 23.99
N ASP A 170 32.74 -9.11 24.52
CA ASP A 170 33.99 -9.41 23.83
C ASP A 170 34.16 -10.94 23.88
N TRP A 171 33.40 -11.61 23.02
CA TRP A 171 33.29 -13.06 22.94
C TRP A 171 34.65 -13.71 22.70
N MET A 172 35.55 -12.99 22.02
CA MET A 172 36.88 -13.49 21.68
C MET A 172 37.77 -13.58 22.93
N PRO A 173 37.97 -12.51 23.74
CA PRO A 173 38.61 -12.63 25.05
C PRO A 173 37.95 -13.66 25.95
N GLN A 174 36.61 -13.75 25.95
CA GLN A 174 35.88 -14.65 26.84
C GLN A 174 36.08 -16.13 26.47
N LEU A 175 36.06 -16.46 25.17
CA LEU A 175 36.35 -17.79 24.66
C LEU A 175 37.81 -18.20 24.96
N LEU A 176 38.76 -17.28 24.73
CA LEU A 176 40.17 -17.51 25.02
C LEU A 176 40.38 -17.74 26.52
N ARG A 177 39.67 -16.99 27.38
CA ARG A 177 39.72 -17.19 28.83
C ARG A 177 39.19 -18.56 29.24
N THR A 178 38.08 -19.00 28.65
CA THR A 178 37.50 -20.32 28.96
C THR A 178 38.44 -21.44 28.54
N ILE A 179 39.03 -21.37 27.34
CA ILE A 179 40.01 -22.38 26.87
C ILE A 179 41.24 -22.42 27.77
N VAL A 180 41.79 -21.27 28.13
CA VAL A 180 42.96 -21.20 29.02
C VAL A 180 42.61 -21.65 30.44
N SER A 181 41.44 -21.27 30.96
CA SER A 181 41.01 -21.67 32.31
C SER A 181 40.72 -23.16 32.40
N THR A 182 40.15 -23.76 31.36
CA THR A 182 39.89 -25.20 31.30
C THR A 182 41.18 -25.99 31.07
N GLY A 183 42.17 -25.42 30.37
CA GLY A 183 43.49 -26.04 30.25
C GLY A 183 44.32 -26.00 31.54
N LEU A 184 44.06 -25.01 32.41
CA LEU A 184 44.75 -24.83 33.69
C LEU A 184 43.92 -25.31 34.90
N SER A 185 42.68 -25.77 34.69
CA SER A 185 41.90 -26.36 35.78
C SER A 185 42.56 -27.66 36.17
N ASP A 186 43.32 -27.61 37.25
CA ASP A 186 43.97 -28.74 37.88
C ASP A 186 42.91 -29.81 38.09
N THR A 187 43.02 -30.93 37.38
CA THR A 187 42.12 -32.05 37.57
C THR A 187 42.50 -32.64 38.92
N ALA A 188 41.80 -32.21 39.98
CA ALA A 188 41.88 -32.85 41.28
C ALA A 188 41.42 -34.30 41.09
N ALA A 189 42.39 -35.17 40.76
CA ALA A 189 42.20 -36.59 40.69
C ALA A 189 41.84 -37.06 42.10
N VAL A 190 40.56 -37.36 42.31
CA VAL A 190 40.11 -38.16 43.43
C VAL A 190 40.75 -39.54 43.25
N ALA A 191 41.77 -39.82 44.06
CA ALA A 191 42.35 -41.15 44.22
C ALA A 191 41.36 -42.05 44.99
N PRO A 192 41.33 -43.36 44.70
CA PRO A 192 40.34 -44.31 45.21
C PRO A 192 40.40 -44.56 46.72
#